data_AF-Q84ZC4-F1
#
_entry.id   AF-Q84ZC4-F1
#
_cell.length_a   1.000
_cell.length_b   1.000
_cell.length_c   1.000
_cell.angle_alpha   90.00
_cell.angle_beta   90.00
_cell.angle_gamma   90.00
#
_symmetry.space_group_name_H-M   'P 1'
#
loop_
_entity.id
_entity.type
_entity.pdbx_description
1 polymer ?
#
loop_
_entity_poly.entity_id
_entity_poly.type
_entity_poly.pdbx_seq_one_letter_code
_entity_poly.pdbx_strand_id
1 'polypeptide(L)'
;MAAASRAPLARRSLLLLRYKALPLSSPSSSSSSTHSLLPRPPALWPPPPPPPPHGCERRRAFHDGRPRGPLWRSKKLIGKEALFAIQGLKRFKGDEERLGEFVRRYVARLLKADKLAVLGELERQEEVDLAVKMFRIIQKEDWYKPDVFMYKDLIVALAKCKKMDEAMVIWGNMTDENLFPDAQTYAEVIRGFLRYGSPSDAMNIYEEMKKSPDPPEELPFRVLLKGLLPHPLLRNRVKQDFEELFPERHIYDPPEEIFGLR
;
A
#
# COMPACT_ATOMS: atom_id res chain seq x y z
N MET A 1 -62.69 -2.89 2.23
CA MET A 1 -62.59 -3.87 3.35
C MET A 1 -61.11 -3.99 3.75
N ALA A 2 -60.83 -4.48 4.98
CA ALA A 2 -59.54 -4.77 5.63
C ALA A 2 -58.29 -5.05 4.74
N ALA A 3 -57.00 -4.92 5.15
CA ALA A 3 -56.24 -4.30 6.27
C ALA A 3 -54.71 -4.42 5.89
N ALA A 4 -53.65 -3.99 6.61
CA ALA A 4 -53.40 -3.35 7.92
C ALA A 4 -52.08 -2.51 7.83
N SER A 5 -51.81 -1.47 8.65
CA SER A 5 -50.94 -1.45 9.87
C SER A 5 -49.49 -2.00 9.71
N ARG A 6 -48.39 -1.38 10.20
CA ARG A 6 -48.15 -0.22 11.11
C ARG A 6 -46.66 0.21 11.01
N ALA A 7 -46.35 1.50 10.82
CA ALA A 7 -45.86 2.48 11.82
C ALA A 7 -44.33 2.51 12.15
N PRO A 8 -43.64 3.67 12.00
CA PRO A 8 -42.27 3.90 12.48
C PRO A 8 -42.20 4.80 13.73
N LEU A 9 -41.25 4.55 14.65
CA LEU A 9 -41.01 5.40 15.83
C LEU A 9 -39.54 5.39 16.30
N ALA A 10 -38.93 6.58 16.38
CA ALA A 10 -38.39 7.20 17.62
C ALA A 10 -37.20 8.14 17.36
N ARG A 11 -37.41 9.45 17.58
CA ARG A 11 -36.33 10.46 17.79
C ARG A 11 -36.02 10.57 19.28
N ARG A 12 -34.74 10.82 19.64
CA ARG A 12 -34.21 11.61 20.79
C ARG A 12 -32.67 11.42 20.84
N SER A 13 -31.83 12.36 21.27
CA SER A 13 -32.04 13.75 21.74
C SER A 13 -30.70 14.53 21.68
N LEU A 14 -30.79 15.86 21.53
CA LEU A 14 -29.65 16.80 21.56
C LEU A 14 -29.08 16.98 22.97
N LEU A 15 -27.77 17.25 23.06
CA LEU A 15 -27.15 18.04 24.13
C LEU A 15 -26.01 18.90 23.56
N LEU A 16 -26.23 20.22 23.56
CA LEU A 16 -25.24 21.27 23.31
C LEU A 16 -24.78 21.86 24.66
N LEU A 17 -23.56 22.43 24.71
CA LEU A 17 -22.96 23.39 25.67
C LEU A 17 -21.50 22.98 25.97
N ARG A 18 -20.49 23.87 26.02
CA ARG A 18 -20.40 25.31 25.69
C ARG A 18 -18.91 25.69 25.54
N TYR A 19 -18.56 26.46 24.50
CA TYR A 19 -17.23 27.11 24.43
C TYR A 19 -17.15 28.29 25.41
N LYS A 20 -15.95 28.54 25.98
CA LYS A 20 -15.49 29.88 26.40
C LYS A 20 -13.96 29.91 26.48
N ALA A 21 -13.36 31.02 26.06
CA ALA A 21 -11.92 31.19 25.89
C ALA A 21 -11.39 32.35 26.77
N LEU A 22 -10.06 32.36 27.00
CA LEU A 22 -9.12 33.48 26.74
C LEU A 22 -7.82 33.35 27.60
N PRO A 23 -6.63 33.70 27.07
CA PRO A 23 -5.35 33.74 27.80
C PRO A 23 -4.90 35.19 28.14
N LEU A 24 -3.58 35.38 28.44
CA LEU A 24 -2.84 36.58 28.93
C LEU A 24 -2.69 36.57 30.47
N SER A 25 -1.56 36.97 31.11
CA SER A 25 -0.28 37.57 30.65
C SER A 25 0.82 37.42 31.73
N SER A 26 2.11 37.42 31.34
CA SER A 26 3.28 37.54 32.24
C SER A 26 3.57 38.99 32.67
N PRO A 27 4.29 39.23 33.79
CA PRO A 27 5.60 39.91 33.65
C PRO A 27 6.73 39.49 34.64
N SER A 28 7.89 40.12 34.46
CA SER A 28 9.19 40.09 35.17
C SER A 28 9.14 40.42 36.70
N SER A 29 10.14 40.20 37.57
CA SER A 29 11.57 40.61 37.50
C SER A 29 12.44 40.22 38.73
N SER A 30 13.71 39.86 38.48
CA SER A 30 14.97 40.18 39.22
C SER A 30 15.25 39.87 40.72
N SER A 31 16.47 39.31 40.95
CA SER A 31 17.40 39.45 42.11
C SER A 31 17.00 38.85 43.49
N SER A 32 17.90 38.32 44.34
CA SER A 32 19.38 38.14 44.30
C SER A 32 19.88 37.06 45.29
N SER A 33 20.97 36.37 44.92
CA SER A 33 22.09 35.87 45.76
C SER A 33 21.88 35.39 47.21
N THR A 34 22.23 34.14 47.52
CA THR A 34 23.54 33.80 48.17
C THR A 34 23.78 32.29 48.34
N HIS A 35 25.07 31.93 48.25
CA HIS A 35 25.77 30.67 48.57
C HIS A 35 25.08 29.56 49.39
N SER A 36 25.22 28.31 48.93
CA SER A 36 25.83 27.22 49.72
C SER A 36 26.37 26.10 48.83
N LEU A 37 27.47 25.48 49.25
CA LEU A 37 28.28 24.54 48.46
C LEU A 37 27.91 23.08 48.81
N LEU A 38 27.58 22.24 47.82
CA LEU A 38 27.65 20.78 47.94
C LEU A 38 28.16 20.15 46.63
N PRO A 39 28.99 19.08 46.68
CA PRO A 39 29.73 18.58 45.53
C PRO A 39 28.88 17.66 44.63
N ARG A 40 29.11 17.73 43.31
CA ARG A 40 28.53 16.79 42.34
C ARG A 40 29.24 15.42 42.41
N PRO A 41 28.50 14.30 42.26
CA PRO A 41 29.11 12.98 42.06
C PRO A 41 29.75 12.87 40.66
N PRO A 42 30.72 11.97 40.45
CA PRO A 42 31.41 11.82 39.18
C PRO A 42 30.48 11.18 38.13
N ALA A 43 30.13 11.94 37.10
CA ALA A 43 29.46 11.44 35.92
C ALA A 43 30.46 10.63 35.07
N LEU A 44 30.67 9.38 35.45
CA LEU A 44 31.15 8.34 34.55
C LEU A 44 30.16 8.23 33.38
N TRP A 45 30.52 8.79 32.22
CA TRP A 45 30.29 8.28 30.85
C TRP A 45 30.91 9.29 29.86
N PRO A 46 31.63 8.83 28.82
CA PRO A 46 32.14 9.72 27.79
C PRO A 46 30.99 10.30 26.94
N PRO A 47 31.13 11.53 26.40
CA PRO A 47 30.17 12.05 25.44
C PRO A 47 30.14 11.18 24.17
N PRO A 48 28.99 11.05 23.48
CA PRO A 48 28.92 10.31 22.23
C PRO A 48 29.78 10.99 21.14
N PRO A 49 30.39 10.23 20.23
CA PRO A 49 31.21 10.79 19.16
C PRO A 49 30.36 11.59 18.14
N PRO A 50 30.96 12.59 17.45
CA PRO A 50 30.25 13.34 16.42
C PRO A 50 29.89 12.45 15.22
N PRO A 51 28.79 12.75 14.50
CA PRO A 51 28.42 12.00 13.30
C PRO A 51 29.47 12.22 12.19
N PRO A 52 29.80 11.17 11.40
CA PRO A 52 30.79 11.27 10.33
C PRO A 52 30.28 12.14 9.16
N PRO A 53 31.18 12.80 8.41
CA PRO A 53 30.82 13.64 7.28
C PRO A 53 30.35 12.82 6.06
N HIS A 54 29.59 13.48 5.20
CA HIS A 54 28.87 12.95 4.04
C HIS A 54 29.56 11.82 3.24
N GLY A 55 28.88 10.66 3.14
CA GLY A 55 29.27 9.57 2.24
C GLY A 55 28.19 8.49 2.11
N CYS A 56 27.50 8.46 0.96
CA CYS A 56 26.70 7.33 0.44
C CYS A 56 25.82 6.53 1.44
N GLU A 57 24.70 7.12 1.91
CA GLU A 57 23.65 6.34 2.58
C GLU A 57 22.95 5.36 1.62
N ARG A 58 23.41 4.10 1.56
CA ARG A 58 22.51 2.99 1.21
C ARG A 58 21.50 2.81 2.35
N ARG A 59 20.39 3.56 2.32
CA ARG A 59 19.28 3.42 3.28
C ARG A 59 18.68 2.01 3.19
N ARG A 60 19.14 1.11 4.07
CA ARG A 60 18.38 -0.07 4.48
C ARG A 60 17.16 0.43 5.25
N ALA A 61 16.03 0.56 4.57
CA ALA A 61 14.79 0.99 5.20
C ALA A 61 14.39 0.01 6.32
N PHE A 62 14.06 0.56 7.49
CA PHE A 62 13.71 -0.21 8.68
C PHE A 62 12.45 -1.05 8.45
N HIS A 63 12.47 -2.30 8.90
CA HIS A 63 11.26 -3.12 9.01
C HIS A 63 10.37 -2.62 10.15
N ASP A 64 9.06 -2.77 10.00
CA ASP A 64 8.00 -2.23 10.85
C ASP A 64 7.82 -2.93 12.22
N GLY A 65 8.86 -3.60 12.72
CA GLY A 65 8.90 -4.23 14.05
C GLY A 65 7.96 -5.42 14.25
N ARG A 66 7.07 -5.74 13.31
CA ARG A 66 6.24 -6.94 13.40
C ARG A 66 7.10 -8.18 13.17
N PRO A 67 7.00 -9.23 14.02
CA PRO A 67 7.69 -10.48 13.76
C PRO A 67 7.14 -11.05 12.44
N ARG A 68 8.01 -11.17 11.41
CA ARG A 68 7.67 -11.88 10.17
C ARG A 68 7.22 -13.28 10.56
N GLY A 69 5.92 -13.52 10.45
CA GLY A 69 5.31 -14.77 10.91
C GLY A 69 6.01 -15.97 10.27
N PRO A 70 6.26 -17.06 11.02
CA PRO A 70 6.90 -18.22 10.45
C PRO A 70 6.02 -18.81 9.33
N LEU A 71 6.65 -19.42 8.33
CA LEU A 71 6.12 -19.68 6.99
C LEU A 71 4.72 -20.35 6.96
N TRP A 72 4.40 -21.11 8.01
CA TRP A 72 3.13 -21.79 8.28
C TRP A 72 1.92 -20.88 8.55
N ARG A 73 2.07 -19.54 8.67
CA ARG A 73 0.95 -18.62 8.95
C ARG A 73 0.19 -18.08 7.72
N SER A 74 0.59 -18.45 6.51
CA SER A 74 -0.27 -18.28 5.33
C SER A 74 -1.41 -19.31 5.34
N LYS A 75 -2.65 -18.90 5.01
CA LYS A 75 -3.77 -19.85 4.77
C LYS A 75 -3.50 -20.80 3.57
N LYS A 76 -2.53 -20.47 2.70
CA LYS A 76 -2.09 -21.27 1.56
C LYS A 76 -0.99 -22.24 2.01
N LEU A 77 -1.20 -23.54 1.79
CA LEU A 77 -0.20 -24.60 2.01
C LEU A 77 0.93 -24.46 0.99
N ILE A 78 2.19 -24.39 1.44
CA ILE A 78 3.37 -24.36 0.57
C ILE A 78 4.00 -25.76 0.55
N GLY A 79 4.15 -26.33 -0.65
CA GLY A 79 4.76 -27.64 -0.86
C GLY A 79 6.25 -27.67 -0.51
N LYS A 80 6.80 -28.87 -0.27
CA LYS A 80 8.25 -29.04 -0.02
C LYS A 80 9.10 -28.60 -1.22
N GLU A 81 8.62 -28.85 -2.43
CA GLU A 81 9.30 -28.42 -3.66
C GLU A 81 9.22 -26.90 -3.86
N ALA A 82 8.04 -26.28 -3.68
CA ALA A 82 7.92 -24.82 -3.63
C ALA A 82 8.85 -24.18 -2.60
N LEU A 83 8.91 -24.71 -1.37
CA LEU A 83 9.78 -24.19 -0.31
C LEU A 83 11.26 -24.27 -0.68
N PHE A 84 11.70 -25.39 -1.26
CA PHE A 84 13.06 -25.55 -1.78
C PHE A 84 13.35 -24.54 -2.91
N ALA A 85 12.42 -24.36 -3.84
CA ALA A 85 12.54 -23.39 -4.93
C ALA A 85 12.64 -21.94 -4.41
N ILE A 86 11.79 -21.52 -3.46
CA ILE A 86 11.84 -20.20 -2.82
C ILE A 86 13.21 -19.96 -2.18
N GLN A 87 13.70 -20.93 -1.40
CA GLN A 87 15.00 -20.81 -0.73
C GLN A 87 16.17 -20.72 -1.73
N GLY A 88 16.16 -21.52 -2.79
CA GLY A 88 17.19 -21.49 -3.83
C GLY A 88 17.17 -20.20 -4.65
N LEU A 89 15.99 -19.75 -5.09
CA LEU A 89 15.82 -18.47 -5.80
C LEU A 89 16.38 -17.29 -4.99
N LYS A 90 16.07 -17.24 -3.69
CA LYS A 90 16.61 -16.22 -2.79
C LYS A 90 18.11 -16.34 -2.55
N ARG A 91 18.64 -17.57 -2.44
CA ARG A 91 20.07 -17.83 -2.27
C ARG A 91 20.90 -17.35 -3.46
N PHE A 92 20.39 -17.52 -4.69
CA PHE A 92 21.10 -17.17 -5.92
C PHE A 92 20.72 -15.78 -6.49
N LYS A 93 19.95 -14.95 -5.76
CA LYS A 93 19.47 -13.64 -6.24
C LYS A 93 20.57 -12.70 -6.80
N GLY A 94 21.80 -12.80 -6.29
CA GLY A 94 22.95 -11.99 -6.71
C GLY A 94 23.89 -12.62 -7.76
N ASP A 95 23.56 -13.80 -8.29
CA ASP A 95 24.41 -14.58 -9.19
C ASP A 95 23.54 -15.10 -10.35
N GLU A 96 23.46 -14.33 -11.44
CA GLU A 96 22.54 -14.61 -12.55
C GLU A 96 22.84 -15.94 -13.26
N GLU A 97 24.10 -16.38 -13.32
CA GLU A 97 24.47 -17.66 -13.93
C GLU A 97 23.94 -18.83 -13.09
N ARG A 98 24.23 -18.83 -11.78
CA ARG A 98 23.72 -19.88 -10.87
C ARG A 98 22.21 -19.81 -10.70
N LEU A 99 21.62 -18.62 -10.73
CA LEU A 99 20.17 -18.45 -10.71
C LEU A 99 19.53 -19.04 -11.97
N GLY A 100 20.09 -18.79 -13.15
CA GLY A 100 19.64 -19.37 -14.41
C GLY A 100 19.79 -20.90 -14.46
N GLU A 101 20.89 -21.44 -13.94
CA GLU A 101 21.08 -22.89 -13.78
C GLU A 101 20.07 -23.49 -12.80
N PHE A 102 19.86 -22.86 -11.63
CA PHE A 102 18.90 -23.30 -10.63
C PHE A 102 17.46 -23.28 -11.17
N VAL A 103 17.09 -22.23 -11.89
CA VAL A 103 15.78 -22.11 -12.56
C VAL A 103 15.57 -23.25 -13.55
N ARG A 104 16.54 -23.52 -14.43
CA ARG A 104 16.45 -24.60 -15.42
C ARG A 104 16.37 -26.00 -14.79
N ARG A 105 17.09 -26.26 -13.70
CA ARG A 105 17.15 -27.60 -13.07
C ARG A 105 16.00 -27.88 -12.10
N TYR A 106 15.57 -26.88 -11.34
CA TYR A 106 14.62 -27.07 -10.24
C TYR A 106 13.29 -26.38 -10.51
N VAL A 107 13.29 -25.10 -10.88
CA VAL A 107 12.04 -24.33 -11.05
C VAL A 107 11.23 -24.79 -12.27
N ALA A 108 11.89 -25.11 -13.39
CA ALA A 108 11.23 -25.57 -14.61
C ALA A 108 10.37 -26.83 -14.39
N ARG A 109 10.80 -27.76 -13.51
CA ARG A 109 10.09 -29.01 -13.22
C ARG A 109 9.01 -28.93 -12.12
N LEU A 110 8.78 -27.77 -11.51
CA LEU A 110 7.72 -27.61 -10.51
C LEU A 110 6.33 -27.75 -11.15
N LEU A 111 5.38 -28.33 -10.42
CA LEU A 111 3.97 -28.39 -10.81
C LEU A 111 3.31 -27.01 -10.74
N LYS A 112 2.17 -26.84 -11.43
CA LYS A 112 1.37 -25.59 -11.44
C LYS A 112 1.14 -25.02 -10.03
N ALA A 113 0.72 -25.86 -9.09
CA ALA A 113 0.44 -25.45 -7.72
C ALA A 113 1.69 -24.92 -7.00
N ASP A 114 2.84 -25.60 -7.15
CA ASP A 114 4.10 -25.14 -6.56
C ASP A 114 4.61 -23.86 -7.24
N LYS A 115 4.54 -23.73 -8.57
CA LYS A 115 4.94 -22.50 -9.28
C LYS A 115 4.14 -21.27 -8.80
N LEU A 116 2.82 -21.41 -8.64
CA LEU A 116 1.94 -20.36 -8.11
C LEU A 116 2.20 -20.08 -6.61
N ALA A 117 2.52 -21.10 -5.81
CA ALA A 117 2.89 -20.93 -4.41
C ALA A 117 4.24 -20.22 -4.25
N VAL A 118 5.22 -20.49 -5.12
CA VAL A 118 6.51 -19.76 -5.19
C VAL A 118 6.27 -18.30 -5.51
N LEU A 119 5.50 -17.99 -6.56
CA LEU A 119 5.18 -16.60 -6.95
C LEU A 119 4.55 -15.83 -5.78
N GLY A 120 3.43 -16.34 -5.23
CA GLY A 120 2.71 -15.67 -4.14
C GLY A 120 3.52 -15.51 -2.86
N GLU A 121 4.45 -16.41 -2.55
CA GLU A 121 5.34 -16.27 -1.39
C GLU A 121 6.48 -15.26 -1.64
N LEU A 122 6.98 -15.13 -2.89
CA LEU A 122 7.95 -14.08 -3.26
C LEU A 122 7.31 -12.69 -3.20
N GLU A 123 6.09 -12.54 -3.72
CA GLU A 123 5.28 -11.31 -3.62
C GLU A 123 5.01 -10.93 -2.15
N ARG A 124 4.58 -11.90 -1.33
CA ARG A 124 4.35 -11.71 0.11
C ARG A 124 5.63 -11.36 0.89
N GLN A 125 6.79 -11.76 0.40
CA GLN A 125 8.09 -11.42 0.98
C GLN A 125 8.69 -10.10 0.44
N GLU A 126 8.03 -9.46 -0.53
CA GLU A 126 8.50 -8.26 -1.24
C GLU A 126 9.80 -8.49 -2.07
N GLU A 127 10.03 -9.74 -2.50
CA GLU A 127 11.15 -10.14 -3.37
C GLU A 127 10.79 -9.97 -4.86
N VAL A 128 10.38 -8.76 -5.24
CA VAL A 128 9.72 -8.48 -6.52
C VAL A 128 10.56 -8.80 -7.77
N ASP A 129 11.89 -8.67 -7.71
CA ASP A 129 12.77 -9.05 -8.85
C ASP A 129 12.63 -10.55 -9.19
N LEU A 130 12.51 -11.38 -8.15
CA LEU A 130 12.34 -12.82 -8.28
C LEU A 130 10.88 -13.16 -8.62
N ALA A 131 9.91 -12.41 -8.11
CA ALA A 131 8.50 -12.56 -8.48
C ALA A 131 8.27 -12.29 -9.98
N VAL A 132 8.81 -11.20 -10.53
CA VAL A 132 8.73 -10.89 -11.97
C VAL A 132 9.44 -11.97 -12.82
N LYS A 133 10.60 -12.48 -12.38
CA LYS A 133 11.26 -13.63 -13.04
C LYS A 133 10.38 -14.88 -12.99
N MET A 134 9.75 -15.17 -11.86
CA MET A 134 8.86 -16.32 -11.69
C MET A 134 7.58 -16.20 -12.53
N PHE A 135 7.00 -15.00 -12.61
CA PHE A 135 5.84 -14.69 -13.45
C PHE A 135 6.15 -14.92 -14.94
N ARG A 136 7.31 -14.45 -15.43
CA ARG A 136 7.80 -14.70 -16.80
C ARG A 136 8.13 -16.17 -17.09
N ILE A 137 8.36 -17.00 -16.06
CA ILE A 137 8.45 -18.46 -16.22
C ILE A 137 7.04 -19.04 -16.36
N ILE A 138 6.12 -18.62 -15.50
CA ILE A 138 4.71 -19.06 -15.51
C ILE A 138 4.03 -18.74 -16.85
N GLN A 139 4.27 -17.57 -17.44
CA GLN A 139 3.75 -17.18 -18.78
C GLN A 139 4.20 -18.12 -19.93
N LYS A 140 5.24 -18.95 -19.73
CA LYS A 140 5.77 -19.88 -20.74
C LYS A 140 5.30 -21.32 -20.56
N GLU A 141 4.42 -21.58 -19.59
CA GLU A 141 3.94 -22.91 -19.28
C GLU A 141 2.68 -23.26 -20.09
N ASP A 142 2.56 -24.50 -20.58
CA ASP A 142 1.40 -24.94 -21.39
C ASP A 142 0.04 -24.81 -20.67
N TRP A 143 0.04 -24.80 -19.33
CA TRP A 143 -1.15 -24.65 -18.50
C TRP A 143 -1.52 -23.19 -18.20
N TYR A 144 -0.70 -22.24 -18.63
CA TYR A 144 -0.88 -20.81 -18.36
C TYR A 144 -2.21 -20.32 -18.95
N LYS A 145 -2.90 -19.50 -18.16
CA LYS A 145 -4.05 -18.72 -18.59
C LYS A 145 -3.92 -17.34 -17.94
N PRO A 146 -4.05 -16.25 -18.71
CA PRO A 146 -4.17 -14.91 -18.17
C PRO A 146 -5.20 -14.84 -17.04
N ASP A 147 -4.81 -14.27 -15.90
CA ASP A 147 -5.64 -14.17 -14.69
C ASP A 147 -5.41 -12.80 -14.04
N VAL A 148 -6.48 -12.01 -13.95
CA VAL A 148 -6.52 -10.68 -13.31
C VAL A 148 -5.92 -10.72 -11.91
N PHE A 149 -6.19 -11.78 -11.12
CA PHE A 149 -5.69 -11.86 -9.75
C PHE A 149 -4.16 -12.04 -9.69
N MET A 150 -3.57 -12.74 -10.67
CA MET A 150 -2.11 -12.93 -10.75
C MET A 150 -1.40 -11.63 -11.12
N TYR A 151 -1.94 -10.88 -12.09
CA TYR A 151 -1.45 -9.54 -12.42
C TYR A 151 -1.59 -8.58 -11.25
N LYS A 152 -2.77 -8.53 -10.62
CA LYS A 152 -3.07 -7.69 -9.45
C LYS A 152 -2.09 -7.90 -8.31
N ASP A 153 -1.89 -9.15 -7.85
CA ASP A 153 -1.04 -9.44 -6.69
C ASP A 153 0.41 -9.01 -6.97
N LEU A 154 0.92 -9.23 -8.19
CA LEU A 154 2.25 -8.79 -8.62
C LEU A 154 2.38 -7.26 -8.71
N ILE A 155 1.39 -6.56 -9.29
CA ILE A 155 1.37 -5.09 -9.41
C ILE A 155 1.32 -4.44 -8.02
N VAL A 156 0.49 -4.98 -7.12
CA VAL A 156 0.41 -4.52 -5.72
C VAL A 156 1.72 -4.80 -4.97
N ALA A 157 2.43 -5.88 -5.27
CA ALA A 157 3.77 -6.15 -4.73
C ALA A 157 4.82 -5.16 -5.26
N LEU A 158 4.85 -4.89 -6.57
CA LEU A 158 5.74 -3.92 -7.19
C LEU A 158 5.51 -2.49 -6.65
N ALA A 159 4.24 -2.10 -6.49
CA ALA A 159 3.88 -0.82 -5.89
C ALA A 159 4.40 -0.69 -4.45
N LYS A 160 4.28 -1.73 -3.60
CA LYS A 160 4.85 -1.74 -2.24
C LYS A 160 6.36 -1.50 -2.24
N CYS A 161 7.07 -2.08 -3.20
CA CYS A 161 8.51 -1.93 -3.38
C CYS A 161 8.93 -0.62 -4.07
N LYS A 162 8.00 0.32 -4.32
CA LYS A 162 8.22 1.58 -5.06
C LYS A 162 8.69 1.40 -6.51
N LYS A 163 8.43 0.24 -7.11
CA LYS A 163 8.77 -0.08 -8.50
C LYS A 163 7.63 0.28 -9.45
N MET A 164 7.37 1.57 -9.60
CA MET A 164 6.20 2.08 -10.33
C MET A 164 6.27 1.80 -11.83
N ASP A 165 7.44 1.98 -12.44
CA ASP A 165 7.66 1.70 -13.87
C ASP A 165 7.40 0.22 -14.20
N GLU A 166 7.98 -0.70 -13.41
CA GLU A 166 7.73 -2.15 -13.56
C GLU A 166 6.25 -2.49 -13.30
N ALA A 167 5.60 -1.85 -12.33
CA ALA A 167 4.17 -2.06 -12.05
C ALA A 167 3.29 -1.61 -13.24
N MET A 168 3.59 -0.48 -13.87
CA MET A 168 2.88 0.00 -15.05
C MET A 168 3.15 -0.86 -16.30
N VAL A 169 4.35 -1.42 -16.46
CA VAL A 169 4.63 -2.40 -17.52
C VAL A 169 3.80 -3.68 -17.32
N ILE A 170 3.71 -4.20 -16.09
CA ILE A 170 2.87 -5.38 -15.81
C ILE A 170 1.38 -5.06 -15.96
N TRP A 171 0.94 -3.84 -15.64
CA TRP A 171 -0.42 -3.37 -15.91
C TRP A 171 -0.72 -3.29 -17.43
N GLY A 172 0.20 -2.75 -18.23
CA GLY A 172 0.06 -2.73 -19.70
C GLY A 172 -0.01 -4.13 -20.32
N ASN A 173 0.81 -5.07 -19.85
CA ASN A 173 0.72 -6.47 -20.30
C ASN A 173 -0.66 -7.11 -19.99
N MET A 174 -1.29 -6.74 -18.87
CA MET A 174 -2.62 -7.22 -18.50
C MET A 174 -3.70 -6.68 -19.46
N THR A 175 -3.61 -5.41 -19.86
CA THR A 175 -4.55 -4.81 -20.82
C THR A 175 -4.32 -5.29 -22.25
N ASP A 176 -3.07 -5.53 -22.65
CA ASP A 176 -2.71 -6.18 -23.93
C ASP A 176 -3.26 -7.62 -24.02
N GLU A 177 -3.31 -8.37 -22.91
CA GLU A 177 -3.97 -9.68 -22.82
C GLU A 177 -5.51 -9.59 -22.80
N ASN A 178 -6.09 -8.40 -22.98
CA ASN A 178 -7.54 -8.12 -22.99
C ASN A 178 -8.25 -8.55 -21.70
N LEU A 179 -7.56 -8.48 -20.56
CA LEU A 179 -8.15 -8.74 -19.24
C LEU A 179 -8.84 -7.48 -18.70
N PHE A 180 -10.12 -7.59 -18.37
CA PHE A 180 -10.90 -6.53 -17.72
C PHE A 180 -10.90 -6.72 -16.20
N PRO A 181 -10.32 -5.79 -15.40
CA PRO A 181 -10.32 -5.89 -13.95
C PRO A 181 -11.69 -5.56 -13.35
N ASP A 182 -12.04 -6.21 -12.24
CA ASP A 182 -13.20 -5.81 -11.45
C ASP A 182 -12.95 -4.49 -10.69
N ALA A 183 -14.02 -3.83 -10.24
CA ALA A 183 -13.92 -2.58 -9.49
C ALA A 183 -13.07 -2.71 -8.21
N GLN A 184 -13.03 -3.89 -7.59
CA GLN A 184 -12.16 -4.18 -6.45
C GLN A 184 -10.67 -4.20 -6.84
N THR A 185 -10.33 -4.78 -7.99
CA THR A 185 -8.95 -4.80 -8.50
C THR A 185 -8.47 -3.40 -8.86
N TYR A 186 -9.28 -2.61 -9.57
CA TYR A 186 -9.02 -1.19 -9.78
C TYR A 186 -8.80 -0.47 -8.44
N ALA A 187 -9.70 -0.63 -7.48
CA ALA A 187 -9.59 0.03 -6.17
C ALA A 187 -8.35 -0.40 -5.35
N GLU A 188 -7.89 -1.65 -5.48
CA GLU A 188 -6.69 -2.13 -4.79
C GLU A 188 -5.39 -1.67 -5.46
N VAL A 189 -5.33 -1.70 -6.79
CA VAL A 189 -4.16 -1.24 -7.55
C VAL A 189 -3.98 0.27 -7.41
N ILE A 190 -5.04 1.06 -7.60
CA ILE A 190 -5.06 2.52 -7.37
C ILE A 190 -4.61 2.84 -5.94
N ARG A 191 -5.10 2.10 -4.93
CA ARG A 191 -4.65 2.25 -3.53
C ARG A 191 -3.15 1.98 -3.36
N GLY A 192 -2.59 1.04 -4.11
CA GLY A 192 -1.16 0.79 -4.18
C GLY A 192 -0.40 2.03 -4.64
N PHE A 193 -0.66 2.49 -5.87
CA PHE A 193 0.03 3.64 -6.47
C PHE A 193 -0.10 4.92 -5.60
N LEU A 194 -1.29 5.24 -5.11
CA LEU A 194 -1.52 6.39 -4.20
C LEU A 194 -0.74 6.28 -2.88
N ARG A 195 -0.67 5.08 -2.28
CA ARG A 195 0.01 4.88 -0.99
C ARG A 195 1.54 5.00 -1.08
N TYR A 196 2.12 4.64 -2.23
CA TYR A 196 3.56 4.51 -2.38
C TYR A 196 4.23 5.67 -3.14
N GLY A 197 3.44 6.59 -3.70
CA GLY A 197 3.89 7.92 -4.12
C GLY A 197 3.66 8.29 -5.58
N SER A 198 2.86 7.52 -6.32
CA SER A 198 2.55 7.76 -7.74
C SER A 198 1.07 8.14 -7.96
N PRO A 199 0.67 9.38 -7.66
CA PRO A 199 -0.68 9.85 -7.95
C PRO A 199 -0.96 9.93 -9.46
N SER A 200 0.06 10.17 -10.28
CA SER A 200 -0.07 10.21 -11.75
C SER A 200 -0.45 8.84 -12.32
N ASP A 201 0.25 7.77 -11.92
CA ASP A 201 -0.04 6.41 -12.37
C ASP A 201 -1.41 5.92 -11.86
N ALA A 202 -1.77 6.28 -10.63
CA ALA A 202 -3.11 6.05 -10.09
C ALA A 202 -4.21 6.74 -10.93
N MET A 203 -3.95 7.94 -11.45
CA MET A 203 -4.86 8.64 -12.36
C MET A 203 -4.89 8.00 -13.76
N ASN A 204 -3.77 7.49 -14.28
CA ASN A 204 -3.76 6.77 -15.56
C ASN A 204 -4.67 5.53 -15.49
N ILE A 205 -4.52 4.73 -14.43
CA ILE A 205 -5.34 3.53 -14.19
C ILE A 205 -6.82 3.89 -13.97
N TYR A 206 -7.11 5.05 -13.36
CA TYR A 206 -8.46 5.58 -13.24
C TYR A 206 -9.07 5.99 -14.58
N GLU A 207 -8.32 6.64 -15.47
CA GLU A 207 -8.79 6.99 -16.81
C GLU A 207 -8.97 5.76 -17.72
N GLU A 208 -8.26 4.66 -17.44
CA GLU A 208 -8.53 3.35 -18.05
C GLU A 208 -9.78 2.68 -17.48
N MET A 209 -10.01 2.78 -16.16
CA MET A 209 -11.27 2.32 -15.53
C MET A 209 -12.49 3.03 -16.13
N LYS A 210 -12.41 4.32 -16.46
CA LYS A 210 -13.51 5.04 -17.14
C LYS A 210 -13.78 4.55 -18.57
N LYS A 211 -12.86 3.78 -19.17
CA LYS A 211 -12.96 3.19 -20.52
C LYS A 211 -13.28 1.69 -20.50
N SER A 212 -13.36 1.08 -19.31
CA SER A 212 -13.74 -0.33 -19.20
C SER A 212 -15.19 -0.55 -19.65
N PRO A 213 -15.57 -1.77 -20.09
CA PRO A 213 -16.93 -2.05 -20.54
C PRO A 213 -17.95 -2.06 -19.39
N ASP A 214 -17.48 -2.27 -18.16
CA ASP A 214 -18.33 -2.31 -16.97
C ASP A 214 -18.61 -0.91 -16.42
N PRO A 215 -19.82 -0.61 -15.93
CA PRO A 215 -20.13 0.68 -15.35
C PRO A 215 -19.24 0.91 -14.11
N PRO A 216 -18.57 2.07 -13.98
CA PRO A 216 -17.75 2.36 -12.82
C PRO A 216 -18.52 2.20 -11.51
N GLU A 217 -17.92 1.51 -10.53
CA GLU A 217 -18.48 1.44 -9.17
C GLU A 217 -17.94 2.57 -8.29
N GLU A 218 -18.63 2.86 -7.19
CA GLU A 218 -18.27 3.91 -6.22
C GLU A 218 -16.95 3.63 -5.45
N LEU A 219 -16.53 2.38 -5.32
CA LEU A 219 -15.40 2.00 -4.45
C LEU A 219 -14.04 2.59 -4.91
N PRO A 220 -13.63 2.51 -6.20
CA PRO A 220 -12.47 3.22 -6.72
C PRO A 220 -12.45 4.73 -6.43
N PHE A 221 -13.58 5.43 -6.59
CA PHE A 221 -13.67 6.87 -6.32
C PHE A 221 -13.43 7.18 -4.85
N ARG A 222 -14.02 6.41 -3.93
CA ARG A 222 -13.76 6.54 -2.48
C ARG A 222 -12.28 6.35 -2.13
N VAL A 223 -11.56 5.47 -2.84
CA VAL A 223 -10.11 5.29 -2.68
C VAL A 223 -9.34 6.49 -3.21
N LEU A 224 -9.65 6.98 -4.41
CA LEU A 224 -9.01 8.15 -5.03
C LEU A 224 -9.19 9.40 -4.17
N LEU A 225 -10.42 9.74 -3.80
CA LEU A 225 -10.74 10.98 -3.06
C LEU A 225 -10.07 11.05 -1.69
N LYS A 226 -9.79 9.89 -1.08
CA LYS A 226 -9.04 9.75 0.17
C LYS A 226 -7.52 9.78 -0.03
N GLY A 227 -7.00 9.19 -1.11
CA GLY A 227 -5.56 9.19 -1.40
C GLY A 227 -5.06 10.50 -2.04
N LEU A 228 -5.93 11.23 -2.74
CA LEU A 228 -5.63 12.50 -3.42
C LEU A 228 -5.86 13.74 -2.53
N LEU A 229 -6.06 13.59 -1.22
CA LEU A 229 -6.10 14.74 -0.29
C LEU A 229 -4.88 15.68 -0.44
N PRO A 230 -3.63 15.21 -0.65
CA PRO A 230 -2.49 16.07 -0.92
C PRO A 230 -2.47 16.73 -2.32
N HIS A 231 -3.39 16.35 -3.21
CA HIS A 231 -3.43 16.73 -4.62
C HIS A 231 -4.81 17.29 -5.02
N PRO A 232 -5.20 18.47 -4.51
CA PRO A 232 -6.57 18.99 -4.62
C PRO A 232 -7.06 19.14 -6.07
N LEU A 233 -6.19 19.44 -7.03
CA LEU A 233 -6.57 19.54 -8.45
C LEU A 233 -7.04 18.19 -9.02
N LEU A 234 -6.32 17.10 -8.72
CA LEU A 234 -6.71 15.75 -9.14
C LEU A 234 -7.96 15.28 -8.39
N ARG A 235 -8.03 15.58 -7.08
CA ARG A 235 -9.19 15.26 -6.24
C ARG A 235 -10.47 15.92 -6.76
N ASN A 236 -10.41 17.20 -7.13
CA ASN A 236 -11.57 17.94 -7.63
C ASN A 236 -12.09 17.36 -8.96
N ARG A 237 -11.20 16.94 -9.87
CA ARG A 237 -11.57 16.22 -11.10
C ARG A 237 -12.31 14.91 -10.81
N VAL A 238 -11.76 14.07 -9.93
CA VAL A 238 -12.40 12.80 -9.54
C VAL A 238 -13.73 13.03 -8.82
N LYS A 239 -13.86 14.13 -8.04
CA LYS A 239 -15.10 14.50 -7.36
C LYS A 239 -16.18 14.92 -8.37
N GLN A 240 -15.83 15.77 -9.34
CA GLN A 240 -16.72 16.16 -10.43
C GLN A 240 -17.17 14.91 -11.23
N ASP A 241 -16.23 14.07 -11.65
CA ASP A 241 -16.54 12.82 -12.36
C ASP A 241 -17.50 11.91 -11.55
N PHE A 242 -17.39 11.88 -10.22
CA PHE A 242 -18.32 11.12 -9.38
C PHE A 242 -19.72 11.75 -9.32
N GLU A 243 -19.80 13.06 -9.17
CA GLU A 243 -21.08 13.80 -9.11
C GLU A 243 -21.84 13.71 -10.45
N GLU A 244 -21.12 13.66 -11.58
CA GLU A 244 -21.68 13.44 -12.92
C GLU A 244 -22.18 11.98 -13.12
N LEU A 245 -21.47 10.98 -12.58
CA LEU A 245 -21.83 9.56 -12.73
C LEU A 245 -22.88 9.07 -11.72
N PHE A 246 -22.96 9.68 -10.54
CA PHE A 246 -23.87 9.27 -9.46
C PHE A 246 -24.65 10.47 -8.87
N PRO A 247 -25.54 11.13 -9.64
CA PRO A 247 -26.26 12.33 -9.17
C PRO A 247 -27.09 12.10 -7.90
N GLU A 248 -27.56 10.87 -7.67
CA GLU A 248 -28.32 10.46 -6.47
C GLU A 248 -27.44 10.14 -5.24
N ARG A 249 -26.10 10.20 -5.36
CA ARG A 249 -25.15 9.87 -4.28
C ARG A 249 -24.24 11.05 -3.99
N HIS A 250 -24.27 11.54 -2.75
CA HIS A 250 -23.34 12.56 -2.29
C HIS A 250 -22.16 11.95 -1.52
N ILE A 251 -20.95 12.32 -1.91
CA ILE A 251 -19.75 12.07 -1.10
C ILE A 251 -19.81 13.01 0.12
N TYR A 252 -19.72 12.43 1.32
CA TYR A 252 -19.47 13.22 2.52
C TYR A 252 -18.03 13.75 2.49
N ASP A 253 -17.88 15.07 2.41
CA ASP A 253 -16.60 15.77 2.22
C ASP A 253 -16.35 16.75 3.38
N PRO A 254 -15.88 16.26 4.55
CA PRO A 254 -15.72 17.08 5.75
C PRO A 254 -14.56 18.08 5.58
N PRO A 255 -14.74 19.36 5.94
CA PRO A 255 -13.76 20.40 5.68
C PRO A 255 -12.41 20.16 6.38
N GLU A 256 -12.41 19.44 7.51
CA GLU A 256 -11.17 19.09 8.23
C GLU A 256 -10.25 18.19 7.39
N GLU A 257 -10.80 17.32 6.54
CA GLU A 257 -10.02 16.45 5.66
C GLU A 257 -9.46 17.20 4.44
N ILE A 258 -10.18 18.19 3.91
CA ILE A 258 -9.77 18.98 2.74
C ILE A 258 -8.66 19.98 3.10
N PHE A 259 -8.82 20.72 4.20
CA PHE A 259 -7.92 21.82 4.56
C PHE A 259 -6.75 21.41 5.46
N GLY A 260 -6.60 20.13 5.78
CA GLY A 260 -5.49 19.61 6.57
C GLY A 260 -5.43 20.15 8.00
N LEU A 261 -6.58 20.56 8.56
CA LEU A 261 -6.70 21.11 9.91
C LEU A 261 -6.62 19.98 10.96
N ARG A 262 -5.40 19.53 11.29
CA ARG A 262 -5.07 18.63 12.40
C ARG A 262 -3.79 19.06 13.10
#